data_AF-A0A920RGP5-F1
#
_entry.id   AF-A0A920RGP5-F1
#
_cell.length_a   1.000
_cell.length_b   1.000
_cell.length_c   1.000
_cell.angle_alpha   90.00
_cell.angle_beta   90.00
_cell.angle_gamma   90.00
#
_symmetry.space_group_name_H-M   'P 1'
#
loop_
_entity.id
_entity.type
_entity.pdbx_description
1 polymer ?
#
loop_
_entity_poly.entity_id
_entity_poly.type
_entity_poly.pdbx_seq_one_letter_code
_entity_poly.pdbx_strand_id
1 'polypeptide(L)'
;MEAIPASQLEDTTAIVILLFTLISPVEPGGGRPFADGLDGNSNMHANMASTSVEITEAEHPIEILAYEFVPDKSGAGKYRGGTPYRRDYRLLEEEAVLQVRSDRRDFRPYGLYGGYPGKPSMNFLNPTGQNDQPVQAKITMTMKRGDVLRHELAGAAGWGDPLERDPNAVLRDVRNEMISVDTARRDYGVAVDIDTWSIDESETKKLREAIEQARGWTEVPSVLREDPVGLSS
;
A
#
# COMPACT_ATOMS: atom_id res chain seq x y z
N MET A 1 7.78 -19.86 32.57
CA MET A 1 7.46 -18.44 32.34
C MET A 1 6.24 -18.16 33.20
N GLU A 2 6.48 -17.65 34.40
CA GLU A 2 5.48 -17.51 35.46
C GLU A 2 4.54 -16.34 35.12
N ALA A 3 3.22 -16.56 35.24
CA ALA A 3 2.23 -15.53 35.00
C ALA A 3 2.25 -14.51 36.14
N ILE A 4 2.28 -13.23 35.79
CA ILE A 4 2.26 -12.12 36.76
C ILE A 4 0.87 -12.12 37.45
N PRO A 5 0.81 -12.15 38.79
CA PRO A 5 -0.46 -12.15 39.53
C PRO A 5 -1.22 -10.82 39.37
N ALA A 6 -2.55 -10.91 39.29
CA ALA A 6 -3.46 -9.79 38.99
C ALA A 6 -3.34 -8.60 39.95
N SER A 7 -2.80 -8.80 41.16
CA SER A 7 -2.58 -7.74 42.15
C SER A 7 -1.39 -6.82 41.84
N GLN A 8 -0.60 -7.10 40.79
CA GLN A 8 0.46 -6.19 40.31
C GLN A 8 0.03 -5.32 39.11
N LEU A 9 -1.21 -5.46 38.63
CA LEU A 9 -1.74 -4.65 37.53
C LEU A 9 -2.27 -3.28 37.97
N GLU A 10 -2.46 -3.04 39.27
CA GLU A 10 -3.09 -1.81 39.77
C GLU A 10 -2.12 -0.63 39.94
N ASP A 11 -0.80 -0.84 39.82
CA ASP A 11 0.21 0.18 40.17
C ASP A 11 1.37 0.30 39.17
N THR A 12 1.18 -0.19 37.93
CA THR A 12 2.20 -0.06 36.87
C THR A 12 1.63 0.72 35.70
N THR A 13 2.15 1.93 35.51
CA THR A 13 2.13 2.78 34.31
C THR A 13 1.61 2.05 33.08
N ALA A 14 0.37 2.38 32.70
CA ALA A 14 -0.33 2.02 31.46
C ALA A 14 0.41 1.03 30.54
N ILE A 15 0.32 -0.27 30.80
CA ILE A 15 0.60 -1.27 29.76
C ILE A 15 -0.59 -1.23 28.79
N VAL A 16 -0.59 -0.26 27.88
CA VAL A 16 -1.48 -0.30 26.73
C VAL A 16 -0.93 -1.40 25.83
N ILE A 17 -1.46 -2.62 25.99
CA ILE A 17 -1.29 -3.67 24.99
C ILE A 17 -2.09 -3.20 23.78
N LEU A 18 -1.42 -2.51 22.86
CA LEU A 18 -1.95 -2.24 21.53
C LEU A 18 -1.94 -3.58 20.77
N LEU A 19 -2.88 -4.46 21.13
CA LEU A 19 -3.29 -5.56 20.28
C LEU A 19 -4.04 -4.89 19.12
N PHE A 20 -3.31 -4.53 18.06
CA PHE A 20 -3.86 -3.80 16.92
C PHE A 20 -4.84 -4.69 16.14
N THR A 21 -6.08 -4.72 16.63
CA THR A 21 -7.29 -5.14 15.90
C THR A 21 -8.01 -3.93 15.27
N LEU A 22 -7.44 -2.72 15.39
CA LEU A 22 -7.99 -1.43 14.91
C LEU A 22 -7.61 -1.06 13.49
N ILE A 23 -6.66 -1.79 12.88
CA ILE A 23 -6.63 -1.84 11.43
C ILE A 23 -7.83 -2.71 11.10
N SER A 24 -9.01 -2.11 10.89
CA SER A 24 -10.02 -2.76 10.06
C SER A 24 -9.22 -3.29 8.87
N PRO A 25 -9.12 -4.61 8.68
CA PRO A 25 -8.29 -5.18 7.64
C PRO A 25 -8.88 -4.69 6.33
N VAL A 26 -8.37 -3.58 5.81
CA VAL A 26 -8.89 -2.93 4.61
C VAL A 26 -7.76 -3.13 3.61
N GLU A 27 -7.97 -4.14 2.77
CA GLU A 27 -7.01 -4.59 1.78
C GLU A 27 -7.53 -4.17 0.41
N PRO A 28 -6.70 -3.50 -0.41
CA PRO A 28 -7.11 -3.20 -1.77
C PRO A 28 -7.46 -4.48 -2.55
N GLY A 29 -8.47 -4.40 -3.40
CA GLY A 29 -8.86 -5.50 -4.28
C GLY A 29 -7.87 -5.68 -5.44
N GLY A 30 -7.62 -6.91 -5.88
CA GLY A 30 -6.88 -7.14 -7.12
C GLY A 30 -7.63 -6.62 -8.35
N GLY A 31 -6.90 -6.27 -9.41
CA GLY A 31 -7.49 -6.00 -10.72
C GLY A 31 -8.38 -7.17 -11.16
N ARG A 32 -9.57 -6.87 -11.67
CA ARG A 32 -10.51 -7.88 -12.18
C ARG A 32 -10.43 -7.92 -13.70
N PRO A 33 -10.87 -9.00 -14.37
CA PRO A 33 -10.87 -9.09 -15.84
C PRO A 33 -11.70 -8.02 -16.58
N PHE A 34 -12.45 -7.20 -15.86
CA PHE A 34 -13.40 -6.23 -16.39
C PHE A 34 -13.38 -4.87 -15.68
N ALA A 35 -12.61 -4.71 -14.59
CA ALA A 35 -12.60 -3.49 -13.80
C ALA A 35 -11.37 -3.42 -12.88
N ASP A 36 -10.98 -2.21 -12.51
CA ASP A 36 -9.96 -1.97 -11.50
C ASP A 36 -10.33 -2.59 -10.14
N GLY A 37 -9.29 -2.84 -9.36
CA GLY A 37 -9.39 -3.24 -7.98
C GLY A 37 -10.05 -2.16 -7.12
N LEU A 38 -10.69 -2.57 -6.03
CA LEU A 38 -11.28 -1.63 -5.09
C LEU A 38 -10.16 -0.97 -4.26
N ASP A 39 -10.08 0.36 -4.33
CA ASP A 39 -9.12 1.15 -3.56
C ASP A 39 -9.56 1.23 -2.09
N GLY A 40 -8.63 1.05 -1.14
CA GLY A 40 -8.90 1.23 0.30
C GLY A 40 -10.15 0.52 0.82
N ASN A 41 -10.43 -0.70 0.34
CA ASN A 41 -11.64 -1.44 0.68
C ASN A 41 -11.44 -2.47 1.80
N SER A 42 -12.47 -2.72 2.60
CA SER A 42 -12.46 -3.70 3.68
C SER A 42 -12.19 -5.12 3.18
N ASN A 43 -11.62 -5.94 4.05
CA ASN A 43 -11.28 -7.32 3.78
C ASN A 43 -12.52 -8.06 3.29
N MET A 44 -12.33 -8.85 2.25
CA MET A 44 -13.41 -9.63 1.67
C MET A 44 -14.04 -10.64 2.66
N HIS A 45 -13.36 -10.94 3.77
CA HIS A 45 -13.82 -11.85 4.82
C HIS A 45 -14.54 -11.17 6.00
N ALA A 46 -14.54 -9.83 6.10
CA ALA A 46 -15.33 -9.15 7.10
C ALA A 46 -16.04 -7.94 6.47
N ASN A 47 -17.37 -7.98 6.48
CA ASN A 47 -18.20 -6.86 6.06
C ASN A 47 -18.19 -5.76 7.14
N MET A 48 -17.05 -5.10 7.29
CA MET A 48 -16.81 -4.07 8.30
C MET A 48 -16.48 -2.75 7.61
N ALA A 49 -16.92 -1.63 8.16
CA ALA A 49 -16.42 -0.33 7.75
C ALA A 49 -15.06 -0.04 8.41
N SER A 50 -14.31 0.90 7.85
CA SER A 50 -13.20 1.52 8.58
C SER A 50 -13.76 2.26 9.80
N THR A 51 -13.20 2.02 10.99
CA THR A 51 -13.51 2.83 12.17
C THR A 51 -13.12 4.28 11.93
N SER A 52 -13.97 5.22 12.38
CA SER A 52 -13.67 6.65 12.32
C SER A 52 -12.39 6.97 13.10
N VAL A 53 -11.63 7.96 12.61
CA VAL A 53 -10.46 8.49 13.31
C VAL A 53 -10.86 8.99 14.70
N GLU A 54 -11.94 9.76 14.80
CA GLU A 54 -12.44 10.34 16.05
C GLU A 54 -12.77 9.28 17.11
N ILE A 55 -13.41 8.18 16.70
CA ILE A 55 -13.73 7.06 17.60
C ILE A 55 -12.44 6.37 18.05
N THR A 56 -11.50 6.17 17.13
CA THR A 56 -10.23 5.51 17.42
C THR A 56 -9.42 6.29 18.46
N GLU A 57 -9.33 7.61 18.31
CA GLU A 57 -8.63 8.51 19.24
C GLU A 57 -9.38 8.71 20.56
N ALA A 58 -10.71 8.61 20.57
CA ALA A 58 -11.49 8.67 21.81
C ALA A 58 -11.36 7.40 22.66
N GLU A 59 -11.21 6.23 22.02
CA GLU A 59 -11.13 4.94 22.70
C GLU A 59 -9.70 4.54 23.08
N HIS A 60 -8.69 5.06 22.39
CA HIS A 60 -7.29 4.65 22.55
C HIS A 60 -6.39 5.88 22.71
N PRO A 61 -5.31 5.80 23.50
CA PRO A 61 -4.42 6.94 23.73
C PRO A 61 -3.41 7.11 22.58
N ILE A 62 -3.94 7.25 21.38
CA ILE A 62 -3.19 7.46 20.14
C ILE A 62 -3.80 8.63 19.37
N GLU A 63 -2.97 9.30 18.59
CA GLU A 63 -3.37 10.34 17.64
C GLU A 63 -3.04 9.87 16.22
N ILE A 64 -3.98 9.99 15.29
CA ILE A 64 -3.79 9.61 13.89
C ILE A 64 -3.34 10.85 13.11
N LEU A 65 -2.06 10.88 12.75
CA LEU A 65 -1.47 12.04 12.06
C LEU A 65 -1.74 12.05 10.56
N ALA A 66 -1.92 10.88 9.98
CA ALA A 66 -2.15 10.71 8.56
C ALA A 66 -3.08 9.52 8.32
N TYR A 67 -3.99 9.68 7.36
CA TYR A 67 -4.77 8.61 6.79
C TYR A 67 -5.06 8.92 5.33
N GLU A 68 -4.26 8.36 4.42
CA GLU A 68 -4.24 8.75 3.01
C GLU A 68 -3.81 7.58 2.11
N PHE A 69 -4.17 7.65 0.84
CA PHE A 69 -3.69 6.70 -0.16
C PHE A 69 -2.17 6.80 -0.35
N VAL A 70 -1.53 5.67 -0.63
CA VAL A 70 -0.10 5.64 -0.95
C VAL A 70 0.07 5.48 -2.46
N PRO A 71 0.57 6.50 -3.15
CA PRO A 71 0.78 6.45 -4.60
C PRO A 71 1.74 5.31 -4.98
N ASP A 72 1.66 4.84 -6.22
CA ASP A 72 2.67 3.97 -6.86
C ASP A 72 2.85 2.59 -6.22
N LYS A 73 1.98 2.20 -5.29
CA LYS A 73 2.02 0.88 -4.66
C LYS A 73 1.14 -0.17 -5.34
N SER A 74 0.14 0.27 -6.09
CA SER A 74 -0.71 -0.61 -6.89
C SER A 74 0.06 -1.33 -7.98
N GLY A 75 -0.21 -2.62 -8.16
CA GLY A 75 0.26 -3.37 -9.31
C GLY A 75 -0.38 -2.85 -10.59
N ALA A 76 0.46 -2.50 -11.56
CA ALA A 76 0.01 -2.07 -12.88
C ALA A 76 -0.66 -3.20 -13.65
N GLY A 77 -1.61 -2.87 -14.51
CA GLY A 77 -2.28 -3.82 -15.39
C GLY A 77 -3.27 -3.10 -16.28
N LYS A 78 -3.84 -3.79 -17.28
CA LYS A 78 -5.00 -3.27 -18.02
C LYS A 78 -6.06 -2.76 -17.05
N TYR A 79 -6.30 -3.56 -16.00
CA TYR A 79 -7.00 -3.15 -14.80
C TYR A 79 -6.04 -3.09 -13.61
N ARG A 80 -5.96 -1.92 -12.99
CA ARG A 80 -5.05 -1.61 -11.89
C ARG A 80 -5.48 -2.36 -10.63
N GLY A 81 -4.53 -2.84 -9.83
CA GLY A 81 -4.84 -3.30 -8.47
C GLY A 81 -5.18 -2.13 -7.55
N GLY A 82 -6.09 -2.29 -6.61
CA GLY A 82 -6.50 -1.21 -5.70
C GLY A 82 -5.32 -0.55 -4.97
N THR A 83 -5.45 0.75 -4.73
CA THR A 83 -4.45 1.58 -4.05
C THR A 83 -4.53 1.33 -2.55
N PRO A 84 -3.40 1.01 -1.90
CA PRO A 84 -3.35 0.90 -0.45
C PRO A 84 -3.35 2.29 0.18
N TYR A 85 -3.62 2.34 1.48
CA TYR A 85 -3.45 3.56 2.26
C TYR A 85 -2.37 3.37 3.33
N ARG A 86 -1.94 4.49 3.90
CA ARG A 86 -1.11 4.53 5.10
C ARG A 86 -1.84 5.13 6.27
N ARG A 87 -1.44 4.75 7.48
CA ARG A 87 -1.84 5.40 8.72
C ARG A 87 -0.62 5.63 9.61
N ASP A 88 -0.54 6.83 10.17
CA ASP A 88 0.51 7.24 11.11
C ASP A 88 -0.11 7.38 12.49
N TYR A 89 0.34 6.54 13.43
CA TYR A 89 -0.17 6.49 14.79
C TYR A 89 0.86 7.04 15.77
N ARG A 90 0.57 8.17 16.41
CA ARG A 90 1.39 8.74 17.48
C ARG A 90 0.90 8.23 18.83
N LEU A 91 1.81 7.73 19.67
CA LEU A 91 1.47 7.35 21.04
C LEU A 91 1.37 8.59 21.94
N LEU A 92 0.28 8.69 22.70
CA LEU A 92 0.07 9.77 23.66
C LEU A 92 0.39 9.38 25.11
N GLU A 93 0.50 8.10 25.46
CA GLU A 93 0.93 7.67 26.81
C GLU A 93 2.44 7.59 26.98
N GLU A 94 2.91 7.51 28.24
CA GLU A 94 4.35 7.39 28.56
C GLU A 94 5.02 6.19 27.91
N GLU A 95 4.34 5.04 27.93
CA GLU A 95 4.83 3.78 27.39
C GLU A 95 3.67 2.94 26.85
N ALA A 96 3.92 2.16 25.79
CA ALA A 96 3.01 1.12 25.32
C ALA A 96 3.79 -0.06 24.72
N VAL A 97 3.18 -1.24 24.72
CA VAL A 97 3.73 -2.40 24.00
C VAL A 97 3.07 -2.47 22.64
N LEU A 98 3.87 -2.26 21.59
CA LEU A 98 3.47 -2.42 20.21
C LEU A 98 3.75 -3.85 19.75
N GLN A 99 2.72 -4.53 19.25
CA GLN A 99 2.88 -5.76 18.49
C GLN A 99 2.46 -5.54 17.04
N VAL A 100 3.43 -5.60 16.12
CA VAL A 100 3.19 -5.54 14.67
C VAL A 100 3.03 -6.95 14.13
N ARG A 101 1.96 -7.16 13.36
CA ARG A 101 1.73 -8.36 12.54
C ARG A 101 1.29 -7.95 11.14
N SER A 102 2.26 -7.60 10.29
CA SER A 102 2.01 -7.35 8.88
C SER A 102 2.39 -8.55 8.04
N ASP A 103 1.66 -8.76 6.95
CA ASP A 103 1.95 -9.78 5.93
C ASP A 103 2.16 -9.10 4.56
N ARG A 104 2.48 -9.87 3.52
CA ARG A 104 2.71 -9.40 2.14
C ARG A 104 3.91 -8.46 1.98
N ARG A 105 4.92 -8.63 2.83
CA ARG A 105 6.24 -7.99 2.67
C ARG A 105 7.13 -8.79 1.72
N ASP A 106 7.38 -10.05 2.07
CA ASP A 106 8.28 -10.92 1.30
C ASP A 106 7.52 -11.64 0.17
N PHE A 107 6.28 -12.06 0.43
CA PHE A 107 5.40 -12.69 -0.55
C PHE A 107 4.34 -11.68 -1.02
N ARG A 108 4.69 -10.95 -2.07
CA ARG A 108 3.83 -9.88 -2.62
C ARG A 108 2.59 -10.45 -3.32
N PRO A 109 1.49 -9.69 -3.40
CA PRO A 109 0.38 -10.02 -4.27
C PRO A 109 0.88 -10.16 -5.72
N TYR A 110 0.66 -11.32 -6.34
CA TYR A 110 1.09 -11.60 -7.70
C TYR A 110 0.06 -11.07 -8.70
N GLY A 111 0.54 -10.54 -9.83
CA GLY A 111 -0.32 -10.12 -10.92
C GLY A 111 -0.71 -11.28 -11.84
N LEU A 112 -1.78 -11.07 -12.59
CA LEU A 112 -2.39 -12.08 -13.44
C LEU A 112 -2.48 -11.61 -14.90
N TYR A 113 -2.23 -12.53 -15.83
CA TYR A 113 -2.35 -12.32 -17.28
C TYR A 113 -1.60 -11.08 -17.78
N GLY A 114 -0.34 -10.91 -17.37
CA GLY A 114 0.49 -9.75 -17.71
C GLY A 114 0.43 -8.60 -16.71
N GLY A 115 -0.52 -8.64 -15.76
CA GLY A 115 -0.57 -7.68 -14.66
C GLY A 115 0.60 -7.83 -13.70
N TYR A 116 1.00 -6.74 -13.06
CA TYR A 116 2.18 -6.65 -12.21
C TYR A 116 1.85 -6.94 -10.76
N PRO A 117 2.84 -7.42 -9.98
CA PRO A 117 2.66 -7.57 -8.56
C PRO A 117 2.46 -6.21 -7.86
N GLY A 118 1.71 -6.23 -6.75
CA GLY A 118 1.60 -5.07 -5.88
C GLY A 118 2.88 -4.83 -5.08
N LYS A 119 3.11 -3.59 -4.65
CA LYS A 119 4.26 -3.25 -3.78
C LYS A 119 4.03 -3.76 -2.35
N PRO A 120 5.12 -4.10 -1.62
CA PRO A 120 5.03 -4.73 -0.31
C PRO A 120 4.44 -3.82 0.77
N SER A 121 3.92 -4.43 1.83
CA SER A 121 3.59 -3.74 3.07
C SER A 121 4.87 -3.33 3.81
N MET A 122 4.83 -2.15 4.44
CA MET A 122 5.97 -1.59 5.15
C MET A 122 5.52 -0.96 6.47
N ASN A 123 6.33 -1.08 7.50
CA ASN A 123 6.12 -0.43 8.79
C ASN A 123 7.36 0.37 9.12
N PHE A 124 7.17 1.59 9.62
CA PHE A 124 8.27 2.47 10.03
C PHE A 124 8.00 3.01 11.42
N LEU A 125 9.05 3.07 12.25
CA LEU A 125 9.00 3.74 13.55
C LEU A 125 9.72 5.08 13.43
N ASN A 126 9.04 6.16 13.80
CA ASN A 126 9.51 7.54 13.73
C ASN A 126 10.06 7.93 12.34
N PRO A 127 9.26 7.77 11.27
CA PRO A 127 9.72 8.10 9.93
C PRO A 127 10.04 9.60 9.81
N THR A 128 11.21 9.91 9.27
CA THR A 128 11.69 11.28 9.00
C THR A 128 11.49 11.69 7.53
N GLY A 129 11.13 10.74 6.67
CA GLY A 129 10.88 10.96 5.24
C GLY A 129 12.07 10.65 4.33
N GLN A 130 13.28 10.47 4.86
CA GLN A 130 14.46 10.06 4.07
C GLN A 130 15.15 8.84 4.68
N ASN A 131 15.34 7.80 3.87
CA ASN A 131 16.08 6.58 4.24
C ASN A 131 15.57 5.84 5.48
N ASP A 132 14.30 6.03 5.83
CA ASP A 132 13.67 5.33 6.95
C ASP A 132 13.74 3.81 6.70
N GLN A 133 14.35 3.09 7.64
CA GLN A 133 14.46 1.64 7.54
C GLN A 133 13.18 0.99 8.07
N PRO A 134 12.55 0.08 7.30
CA PRO A 134 11.32 -0.56 7.75
C PRO A 134 11.62 -1.51 8.92
N VAL A 135 10.82 -1.42 9.97
CA VAL A 135 10.87 -2.38 11.08
C VAL A 135 10.43 -3.76 10.61
N GLN A 136 10.77 -4.82 11.35
CA GLN A 136 10.38 -6.19 10.99
C GLN A 136 8.85 -6.33 10.89
N ALA A 137 8.39 -7.17 9.95
CA ALA A 137 6.96 -7.36 9.70
C ALA A 137 6.20 -8.01 10.88
N LYS A 138 6.91 -8.78 11.71
CA LYS A 138 6.37 -9.44 12.91
C LYS A 138 7.30 -9.16 14.07
N ILE A 139 6.95 -8.21 14.91
CA ILE A 139 7.79 -7.77 16.02
C ILE A 139 6.95 -7.30 17.19
N THR A 140 7.46 -7.50 18.39
CA THR A 140 6.96 -6.89 19.61
C THR A 140 8.04 -5.94 20.13
N MET A 141 7.68 -4.69 20.39
CA MET A 141 8.59 -3.67 20.91
C MET A 141 7.87 -2.70 21.85
N THR A 142 8.63 -1.95 22.62
CA THR A 142 8.11 -0.87 23.46
C THR A 142 8.14 0.45 22.68
N MET A 143 7.01 1.16 22.65
CA MET A 143 6.90 2.54 22.19
C MET A 143 6.90 3.49 23.38
N LYS A 144 7.40 4.70 23.18
CA LYS A 144 7.39 5.80 24.15
C LYS A 144 6.50 6.93 23.66
N ARG A 145 6.09 7.80 24.60
CA ARG A 145 5.30 9.00 24.29
C ARG A 145 5.89 9.77 23.11
N GLY A 146 5.06 10.07 22.13
CA GLY A 146 5.44 10.81 20.93
C GLY A 146 5.99 9.95 19.79
N ASP A 147 6.30 8.66 20.02
CA ASP A 147 6.68 7.76 18.94
C ASP A 147 5.55 7.64 17.93
N VAL A 148 5.91 7.62 16.65
CA VAL A 148 5.00 7.50 15.51
C VAL A 148 5.25 6.19 14.79
N LEU A 149 4.25 5.31 14.77
CA LEU A 149 4.24 4.13 13.91
C LEU A 149 3.52 4.47 12.61
N ARG A 150 4.24 4.44 11.48
CA ARG A 150 3.62 4.43 10.16
C ARG A 150 3.39 2.99 9.71
N HIS A 151 2.15 2.68 9.38
CA HIS A 151 1.80 1.43 8.71
C HIS A 151 1.34 1.73 7.28
N GLU A 152 2.04 1.15 6.31
CA GLU A 152 1.66 1.20 4.89
C GLU A 152 1.20 -0.18 4.43
N LEU A 153 -0.03 -0.26 3.95
CA LEU A 153 -0.58 -1.50 3.42
C LEU A 153 0.11 -1.92 2.13
N ALA A 154 0.11 -3.23 1.86
CA ALA A 154 0.54 -3.76 0.59
C ALA A 154 -0.44 -3.32 -0.51
N GLY A 155 0.08 -2.93 -1.67
CA GLY A 155 -0.76 -2.68 -2.83
C GLY A 155 -1.29 -3.98 -3.41
N ALA A 156 -2.46 -3.92 -4.04
CA ALA A 156 -3.00 -5.08 -4.73
C ALA A 156 -2.38 -5.24 -6.12
N ALA A 157 -2.41 -6.46 -6.65
CA ALA A 157 -1.83 -6.75 -7.96
C ALA A 157 -2.78 -6.37 -9.11
N GLY A 158 -2.19 -6.07 -10.27
CA GLY A 158 -2.91 -5.75 -11.50
C GLY A 158 -3.37 -6.98 -12.26
N TRP A 159 -4.27 -6.75 -13.21
CA TRP A 159 -4.76 -7.75 -14.16
C TRP A 159 -4.53 -7.26 -15.59
N GLY A 160 -4.07 -8.13 -16.48
CA GLY A 160 -3.88 -7.80 -17.89
C GLY A 160 -2.61 -7.00 -18.15
N ASP A 161 -2.15 -6.93 -19.41
CA ASP A 161 -0.99 -6.11 -19.75
C ASP A 161 -1.24 -4.62 -19.48
N PRO A 162 -0.40 -3.93 -18.67
CA PRO A 162 -0.48 -2.48 -18.49
C PRO A 162 -0.53 -1.66 -19.79
N LEU A 163 0.11 -2.11 -20.86
CA LEU A 163 0.14 -1.39 -22.15
C LEU A 163 -1.24 -1.39 -22.85
N GLU A 164 -2.14 -2.30 -22.46
CA GLU A 164 -3.52 -2.32 -22.96
C GLU A 164 -4.47 -1.39 -22.18
N ARG A 165 -4.02 -0.78 -21.07
CA ARG A 165 -4.85 0.15 -20.30
C ARG A 165 -5.20 1.37 -21.15
N ASP A 166 -6.43 1.84 -21.07
CA ASP A 166 -6.86 3.11 -21.69
C ASP A 166 -5.99 4.26 -21.13
N PRO A 167 -5.25 5.00 -21.99
CA PRO A 167 -4.46 6.14 -21.56
C PRO A 167 -5.25 7.17 -20.74
N ASN A 168 -6.55 7.37 -21.03
CA ASN A 168 -7.40 8.29 -20.26
C ASN A 168 -7.70 7.75 -18.86
N ALA A 169 -7.69 6.44 -18.66
CA ALA A 169 -7.76 5.86 -17.32
C ALA A 169 -6.48 6.12 -16.53
N VAL A 170 -5.32 6.02 -17.17
CA VAL A 170 -4.03 6.36 -16.55
C VAL A 170 -3.98 7.85 -16.18
N LEU A 171 -4.43 8.74 -17.06
CA LEU A 171 -4.55 10.17 -16.77
C LEU A 171 -5.44 10.43 -15.54
N ARG A 172 -6.57 9.73 -15.40
CA ARG A 172 -7.42 9.82 -14.21
C ARG A 172 -6.69 9.34 -12.95
N ASP A 173 -5.95 8.24 -13.04
CA ASP A 173 -5.17 7.72 -11.91
C ASP A 173 -4.09 8.74 -11.47
N VAL A 174 -3.39 9.38 -12.43
CA VAL A 174 -2.41 10.45 -12.14
C VAL A 174 -3.07 11.66 -11.49
N ARG A 175 -4.20 12.11 -12.03
CA ARG A 175 -4.93 13.27 -11.50
C ARG A 175 -5.47 13.04 -10.09
N ASN A 176 -5.79 11.79 -9.75
CA ASN A 176 -6.24 11.39 -8.42
C ASN A 176 -5.08 10.98 -7.49
N GLU A 177 -3.83 11.20 -7.92
CA GLU A 177 -2.61 10.90 -7.14
C GLU A 177 -2.49 9.41 -6.74
N MET A 178 -3.18 8.52 -7.46
CA MET A 178 -3.09 7.07 -7.24
C MET A 178 -1.77 6.52 -7.79
N ILE A 179 -1.29 7.13 -8.87
CA ILE A 179 0.02 6.87 -9.48
C ILE A 179 0.68 8.21 -9.83
N SER A 180 2.00 8.25 -9.82
CA SER A 180 2.78 9.38 -10.30
C SER A 180 2.90 9.40 -11.82
N VAL A 181 3.34 10.54 -12.37
CA VAL A 181 3.70 10.66 -13.79
C VAL A 181 4.82 9.69 -14.16
N ASP A 182 5.78 9.47 -13.25
CA ASP A 182 6.88 8.54 -13.47
C ASP A 182 6.38 7.10 -13.58
N THR A 183 5.47 6.68 -12.71
CA THR A 183 4.80 5.36 -12.82
C THR A 183 3.95 5.25 -14.08
N ALA A 184 3.22 6.31 -14.47
CA ALA A 184 2.46 6.33 -15.71
C ALA A 184 3.35 6.07 -16.93
N ARG A 185 4.53 6.70 -16.97
CA ARG A 185 5.51 6.50 -18.04
C ARG A 185 6.17 5.12 -17.98
N ARG A 186 6.63 4.70 -16.80
CA ARG A 186 7.39 3.45 -16.60
C ARG A 186 6.54 2.21 -16.84
N ASP A 187 5.36 2.13 -16.20
CA ASP A 187 4.61 0.88 -16.14
C ASP A 187 3.55 0.78 -17.25
N TYR A 188 2.91 1.90 -17.59
CA TYR A 188 1.82 1.96 -18.57
C TYR A 188 2.26 2.50 -19.94
N GLY A 189 3.46 3.07 -20.03
CA GLY A 189 3.96 3.73 -21.23
C GLY A 189 3.15 4.96 -21.62
N VAL A 190 2.52 5.65 -20.67
CA VAL A 190 1.67 6.81 -20.95
C VAL A 190 2.37 8.09 -20.53
N ALA A 191 2.48 9.03 -21.46
CA ALA A 191 3.02 10.36 -21.21
C ALA A 191 1.88 11.33 -20.90
N VAL A 192 1.83 11.80 -19.65
CA VAL A 192 0.86 12.80 -19.18
C VAL A 192 1.51 14.16 -19.15
N ASP A 193 0.87 15.14 -19.79
CA ASP A 193 1.17 16.55 -19.63
C ASP A 193 0.33 17.09 -18.46
N ILE A 194 0.99 17.47 -17.38
CA ILE A 194 0.36 17.96 -16.14
C ILE A 194 -0.07 19.43 -16.22
N ASP A 195 0.49 20.21 -17.15
CA ASP A 195 0.10 21.62 -17.32
C ASP A 195 -1.26 21.69 -18.04
N THR A 196 -1.50 20.77 -18.97
CA THR A 196 -2.72 20.71 -19.77
C THR A 196 -3.70 19.60 -19.36
N TRP A 197 -3.29 18.70 -18.46
CA TRP A 197 -4.03 17.48 -18.10
C TRP A 197 -4.46 16.67 -19.32
N SER A 198 -3.52 16.48 -20.23
CA SER A 198 -3.73 15.77 -21.49
C SER A 198 -2.68 14.68 -21.71
N ILE A 199 -2.91 13.87 -22.73
CA ILE A 199 -2.05 12.73 -23.07
C ILE A 199 -1.24 13.12 -24.29
N ASP A 200 0.08 12.99 -24.21
CA ASP A 200 0.93 13.04 -25.40
C ASP A 200 0.85 11.68 -26.10
N GLU A 201 -0.03 11.60 -27.10
CA GLU A 201 -0.27 10.41 -27.90
C GLU A 201 1.01 9.94 -28.64
N SER A 202 1.83 10.88 -29.12
CA SER A 202 3.04 10.55 -29.87
C SER A 202 4.09 9.93 -28.96
N GLU A 203 4.29 10.50 -27.78
CA GLU A 203 5.24 9.99 -26.80
C GLU A 203 4.73 8.69 -26.16
N THR A 204 3.43 8.61 -25.86
CA THR A 204 2.80 7.39 -25.34
C THR A 204 3.02 6.20 -26.28
N LYS A 205 2.86 6.40 -27.59
CA LYS A 205 3.14 5.34 -28.58
C LYS A 205 4.59 4.86 -28.52
N LYS A 206 5.56 5.78 -28.48
CA LYS A 206 7.00 5.45 -28.40
C LYS A 206 7.34 4.70 -27.12
N LEU A 207 6.81 5.16 -25.98
CA LEU A 207 7.04 4.52 -24.69
C LEU A 207 6.50 3.10 -24.67
N ARG A 208 5.28 2.87 -25.17
CA ARG A 208 4.70 1.52 -25.25
C ARG A 208 5.53 0.59 -26.13
N GLU A 209 5.95 1.04 -27.31
CA GLU A 209 6.83 0.26 -28.21
C GLU A 209 8.18 -0.08 -27.53
N ALA A 210 8.78 0.88 -26.82
CA ALA A 210 10.04 0.66 -26.10
C ALA A 210 9.87 -0.33 -24.95
N ILE A 211 8.79 -0.23 -24.19
CA ILE A 211 8.50 -1.13 -23.07
C ILE A 211 8.20 -2.55 -23.57
N GLU A 212 7.41 -2.70 -24.63
CA GLU A 212 7.12 -3.99 -25.25
C GLU A 212 8.41 -4.70 -25.69
N GLN A 213 9.32 -3.97 -26.36
CA GLN A 213 10.63 -4.46 -26.75
C GLN A 213 11.51 -4.84 -25.55
N ALA A 214 11.53 -4.01 -24.50
CA ALA A 214 12.37 -4.22 -23.32
C ALA A 214 11.96 -5.45 -22.51
N ARG A 215 10.65 -5.70 -22.37
CA ARG A 215 10.12 -6.87 -21.66
C ARG A 215 10.37 -8.18 -22.42
N GLY A 216 10.36 -8.13 -23.76
CA GLY A 216 10.67 -9.27 -24.62
C GLY A 216 9.76 -10.48 -24.44
N TRP A 217 8.49 -10.27 -24.05
CA TRP A 217 7.53 -11.36 -23.86
C TRP A 217 7.12 -11.97 -25.20
N THR A 218 7.36 -13.28 -25.37
CA THR A 218 6.84 -14.02 -26.53
C THR A 218 5.36 -14.34 -26.39
N GLU A 219 4.90 -14.55 -25.15
CA GLU A 219 3.52 -14.75 -24.74
C GLU A 219 3.25 -14.01 -23.44
N VAL A 220 2.01 -13.56 -23.23
CA VAL A 220 1.62 -12.84 -22.01
C VAL A 220 1.69 -13.80 -20.80
N PRO A 221 2.51 -13.49 -19.76
CA PRO A 221 2.63 -14.35 -18.60
C PRO A 221 1.32 -14.50 -17.85
N SER A 222 0.92 -15.73 -17.53
CA SER A 222 -0.31 -15.98 -16.78
C SER A 222 -0.23 -15.51 -15.33
N VAL A 223 0.97 -15.57 -14.72
CA VAL A 223 1.23 -15.14 -13.33
C VAL A 223 2.57 -14.43 -13.24
N LEU A 224 2.60 -13.25 -12.61
CA LEU A 224 3.82 -12.47 -12.34
C LEU A 224 3.97 -12.23 -10.84
N ARG A 225 5.05 -12.75 -10.25
CA ARG A 225 5.39 -12.54 -8.82
C ARG A 225 6.40 -11.42 -8.61
N GLU A 226 7.21 -11.15 -9.63
CA GLU A 226 8.22 -10.12 -9.64
C GLU A 226 7.90 -9.07 -10.70
N ASP A 227 8.44 -7.86 -10.52
CA ASP A 227 8.35 -6.81 -11.53
C ASP A 227 9.08 -7.29 -12.80
N PRO A 228 8.55 -7.04 -14.01
CA PRO A 228 9.18 -7.54 -15.22
C PRO A 228 10.56 -6.93 -15.48
N VAL A 229 11.41 -7.76 -16.08
CA VAL A 229 12.79 -7.44 -16.43
C VAL A 229 12.84 -6.22 -17.36
N GLY A 230 13.79 -5.31 -17.11
CA GLY A 230 14.00 -4.11 -17.94
C GLY A 230 13.19 -2.88 -17.52
N LEU A 231 12.28 -3.01 -16.55
CA LEU A 231 11.47 -1.91 -16.01
C LEU A 231 11.77 -1.58 -14.54
N SER A 232 12.89 -2.06 -14.00
CA SER A 232 13.17 -1.93 -12.56
C SER A 232 13.19 -0.46 -12.13
N SER A 233 12.49 -0.22 -11.02
CA SER A 233 12.42 1.02 -10.23
C SER A 233 13.77 1.58 -9.82
#